data_AF-F4H933-F1
#
_entry.id   AF-F4H933-F1
#
_cell.length_a   1.000
_cell.length_b   1.000
_cell.length_c   1.000
_cell.angle_alpha   90.00
_cell.angle_beta   90.00
_cell.angle_gamma   90.00
#
_symmetry.space_group_name_H-M   'P 1'
#
loop_
_entity.id
_entity.type
_entity.pdbx_description
1 polymer ?
#
loop_
_entity_poly.entity_id
_entity_poly.type
_entity_poly.pdbx_seq_one_letter_code
_entity_poly.pdbx_strand_id
1 'polypeptide(L)' 'MTYQNENYEMIKQILLNEQLGNPKKLKLDVVEGSLSDEDKSQIRQAVFDNAINLKHLNPSELTNELIKSIKIINQA' A
#
# COMPACT_ATOMS: atom_id res chain seq x y z
N MET A 1 -15.24 3.46 13.51
CA MET A 1 -14.99 2.43 14.54
C MET A 1 -14.82 1.11 13.82
N THR A 2 -13.59 0.71 13.48
CA THR A 2 -13.30 -0.53 12.71
C THR A 2 -11.84 -0.98 12.88
N TYR A 3 -11.29 -0.93 14.10
CA TYR A 3 -9.96 -1.51 14.42
C TYR A 3 -9.98 -3.04 14.61
N GLN A 4 -11.12 -3.69 14.32
CA GLN A 4 -11.35 -5.10 14.62
C GLN A 4 -10.92 -6.09 13.52
N ASN A 5 -10.43 -5.64 12.36
CA ASN A 5 -10.28 -6.52 11.20
C ASN A 5 -8.88 -7.16 11.10
N GLU A 6 -7.80 -6.37 11.12
CA GLU A 6 -6.45 -6.88 10.81
C GLU A 6 -5.89 -7.84 11.86
N ASN A 7 -6.06 -7.52 13.14
CA ASN A 7 -5.61 -8.38 14.24
C ASN A 7 -6.37 -9.71 14.26
N TYR A 8 -7.65 -9.69 13.89
CA TYR A 8 -8.50 -10.88 13.85
C TYR A 8 -8.11 -11.82 12.71
N GLU A 9 -7.85 -11.28 11.51
CA GLU A 9 -7.37 -12.06 10.37
C GLU A 9 -5.96 -12.64 10.62
N MET A 10 -5.09 -11.90 11.31
CA MET A 10 -3.79 -12.42 11.71
C MET A 10 -3.92 -13.62 12.66
N ILE A 11 -4.79 -13.53 13.68
CA ILE A 11 -5.06 -14.63 14.61
C ILE A 11 -5.60 -15.87 13.87
N LYS A 12 -6.53 -15.70 12.92
CA LYS A 12 -7.04 -16.80 12.10
C LYS A 12 -5.92 -17.51 11.33
N GLN A 13 -5.00 -16.75 10.74
CA GLN A 13 -3.88 -17.31 9.99
C GLN A 13 -2.90 -18.07 10.90
N ILE A 14 -2.62 -17.56 12.11
CA ILE A 14 -1.77 -18.27 13.07
C ILE A 14 -2.39 -19.63 13.42
N LEU A 15 -3.67 -19.63 13.81
CA LEU A 15 -4.40 -20.85 14.17
C LEU A 15 -4.43 -21.87 13.02
N LEU A 16 -4.71 -21.41 11.79
CA LEU A 16 -4.74 -22.28 10.62
C LEU A 16 -3.36 -22.91 10.34
N ASN A 17 -2.29 -22.11 10.43
CA ASN A 17 -0.93 -22.59 10.22
C ASN A 17 -0.49 -23.60 11.30
N GLU A 18 -0.89 -23.41 12.55
CA GLU A 18 -0.69 -24.39 13.62
C GLU A 18 -1.42 -25.71 13.34
N GLN A 19 -2.71 -25.64 12.94
CA GLN A 19 -3.50 -26.82 12.60
C GLN A 19 -2.94 -27.62 11.42
N LEU A 20 -2.34 -26.92 10.45
CA LEU A 20 -1.69 -27.54 9.29
C LEU A 20 -0.28 -28.07 9.60
N GLY A 21 0.19 -27.97 10.84
CA GLY A 21 1.52 -28.43 11.26
C GLY A 21 2.67 -27.59 10.70
N ASN A 22 2.39 -26.38 10.23
CA ASN A 22 3.37 -25.45 9.68
C ASN A 22 3.33 -24.11 10.44
N PRO A 23 3.68 -24.09 11.73
CA PRO A 23 3.57 -22.89 12.55
C PRO A 23 4.47 -21.78 11.99
N LYS A 24 3.84 -20.68 11.57
CA LYS A 24 4.55 -19.49 11.10
C LYS A 24 4.69 -18.49 12.24
N LYS A 25 5.91 -18.00 12.45
CA LYS A 25 6.13 -16.83 13.30
C LYS A 25 5.69 -15.59 12.53
N LEU A 26 4.45 -15.16 12.76
CA LEU A 26 3.96 -13.88 12.28
C LEU A 26 4.38 -12.80 13.28
N LYS A 27 4.95 -11.70 12.77
CA LYS A 27 5.29 -10.51 13.54
C LYS A 27 4.33 -9.40 13.12
N LEU A 28 3.66 -8.78 14.09
CA LEU A 28 2.94 -7.53 13.85
C LEU A 28 3.99 -6.42 13.77
N ASP A 29 4.13 -5.80 12.59
CA ASP A 29 4.97 -4.62 12.40
C ASP A 29 4.04 -3.46 12.08
N VAL A 30 3.90 -2.52 13.02
CA VAL A 30 3.08 -1.33 12.83
C VAL A 30 3.97 -0.30 12.17
N VAL A 31 3.83 -0.15 10.86
CA VAL A 31 4.61 0.83 10.09
C VAL A 31 3.94 2.19 10.21
N GLU A 32 4.36 2.97 11.21
CA GLU A 32 3.96 4.37 11.34
C GLU A 32 4.48 5.18 10.13
N GLY A 33 3.62 6.04 9.59
CA GLY A 33 3.95 6.85 8.42
C GLY A 33 3.93 6.11 7.08
N SER A 34 3.43 4.87 7.02
CA SER A 34 3.18 4.21 5.74
C SER A 34 1.92 4.78 5.06
N LEU A 35 1.98 4.88 3.73
CA LEU A 35 0.80 5.23 2.93
C LEU A 35 -0.28 4.15 3.07
N SER A 36 -1.54 4.54 2.95
CA SER A 36 -2.63 3.56 2.88
C SER A 36 -2.45 2.66 1.65
N ASP A 37 -3.02 1.46 1.67
CA ASP A 37 -2.92 0.55 0.52
C ASP A 37 -3.61 1.12 -0.72
N GLU A 38 -4.63 1.94 -0.54
CA GLU A 38 -5.29 2.69 -1.61
C GLU A 38 -4.35 3.73 -2.23
N ASP A 39 -3.66 4.54 -1.42
CA ASP A 39 -2.66 5.50 -1.91
C ASP A 39 -1.53 4.80 -2.69
N LYS A 40 -1.04 3.66 -2.16
CA LYS A 40 -0.04 2.83 -2.85
C LYS A 40 -0.56 2.28 -4.17
N SER A 41 -1.86 1.97 -4.25
CA SER A 41 -2.50 1.48 -5.48
C SER A 41 -2.59 2.59 -6.53
N GLN A 42 -3.05 3.77 -6.13
CA GLN A 42 -3.15 4.94 -7.02
C GLN A 42 -1.79 5.36 -7.57
N ILE A 43 -0.74 5.40 -6.73
CA ILE A 43 0.63 5.70 -7.18
C ILE A 43 1.11 4.66 -8.20
N ARG A 44 0.89 3.36 -7.94
CA ARG A 44 1.24 2.28 -8.88
C ARG A 44 0.51 2.44 -10.21
N GLN A 45 -0.78 2.72 -10.19
CA GLN A 45 -1.56 2.92 -11.40
C GLN A 45 -1.04 4.11 -12.21
N ALA A 46 -0.73 5.24 -11.57
CA ALA A 46 -0.20 6.41 -12.26
C ALA A 46 1.17 6.14 -12.91
N VAL A 47 2.02 5.32 -12.27
CA VAL A 47 3.28 4.86 -12.86
C VAL A 47 3.04 3.99 -14.09
N PHE A 48 2.11 3.03 -14.01
CA PHE A 48 1.77 2.20 -15.16
C PHE A 48 1.16 3.02 -16.30
N ASP A 49 0.26 3.93 -16.01
CA ASP A 49 -0.37 4.80 -17.01
C ASP A 49 0.66 5.69 -17.71
N ASN A 50 1.68 6.18 -16.98
CA ASN A 50 2.78 6.94 -17.58
C ASN A 50 3.62 6.09 -18.54
N ALA A 51 3.87 4.84 -18.17
CA ALA A 51 4.63 3.89 -18.99
C ALA A 51 3.84 3.43 -20.23
N ILE A 52 2.55 3.15 -20.09
CA ILE A 52 1.68 2.65 -21.16
C ILE A 52 1.35 3.77 -22.15
N ASN A 53 1.01 4.97 -21.68
CA ASN A 53 0.56 6.06 -22.54
C ASN A 53 1.71 6.84 -23.21
N LEU A 54 2.93 6.31 -23.20
CA LEU A 54 4.12 6.93 -23.82
C LEU A 54 4.30 8.41 -23.42
N LYS A 55 3.93 8.78 -22.19
CA LYS A 55 4.14 10.16 -21.70
C LYS A 55 5.63 10.50 -21.56
N HIS A 56 6.50 9.51 -21.68
CA HIS A 56 7.97 9.60 -21.68
C HIS A 56 8.58 10.33 -20.49
N LEU A 57 7.80 10.66 -19.47
CA LEU A 57 8.33 11.25 -18.25
C LEU A 57 9.28 10.25 -17.63
N ASN A 58 10.52 10.68 -17.46
CA ASN A 58 11.48 9.90 -16.72
C ASN A 58 11.02 9.82 -15.24
N PRO A 59 11.54 8.86 -14.44
CA PRO A 59 11.08 8.67 -13.08
C PRO A 59 11.08 9.94 -12.22
N SER A 60 12.07 10.83 -12.39
CA SER A 60 12.17 12.06 -11.62
C SER A 60 11.07 13.06 -11.99
N GLU A 61 10.76 13.20 -13.27
CA GLU A 61 9.70 14.09 -13.75
C GLU A 61 8.33 13.60 -13.28
N LEU A 62 8.08 12.29 -13.41
CA LEU A 62 6.85 11.67 -12.93
C LEU A 62 6.67 11.89 -11.42
N THR A 63 7.73 11.68 -10.63
CA THR A 63 7.67 11.93 -9.18
C THR A 63 7.33 13.38 -8.86
N ASN A 64 7.91 14.35 -9.57
CA ASN A 64 7.62 15.77 -9.34
C ASN A 64 6.15 16.11 -9.65
N GLU A 65 5.61 15.58 -10.74
CA GLU A 65 4.20 15.81 -11.10
C GLU A 65 3.24 15.12 -10.13
N LEU A 66 3.56 13.91 -9.66
CA LEU A 66 2.79 13.24 -8.62
C LEU A 66 2.79 14.02 -7.30
N ILE A 67 3.94 14.53 -6.85
CA ILE A 67 4.04 15.37 -5.64
C ILE A 67 3.17 16.62 -5.77
N LYS A 68 3.21 17.30 -6.91
CA LYS A 68 2.35 18.48 -7.16
C LYS A 68 0.87 18.11 -7.10
N SER A 69 0.49 17.01 -7.74
CA SER A 69 -0.89 16.55 -7.80
C SER A 69 -1.42 16.22 -6.40
N ILE A 70 -0.64 15.49 -5.60
CA ILE A 70 -0.98 15.17 -4.20
C ILE A 70 -1.13 16.44 -3.35
N LYS A 71 -0.24 17.42 -3.51
CA LYS A 71 -0.35 18.71 -2.79
C LYS A 71 -1.65 19.45 -3.12
N ILE A 72 -2.07 19.42 -4.39
CA ILE A 72 -3.33 20.05 -4.82
C ILE A 72 -4.53 19.33 -4.21
N ILE A 73 -4.55 17.99 -4.26
CA ILE A 73 -5.62 17.17 -3.67
C ILE A 73 -5.75 17.44 -2.17
N ASN A 74 -4.63 17.48 -1.44
CA ASN A 74 -4.64 17.69 0.01
C ASN A 74 -4.98 19.13 0.43
N GLN A 75 -5.04 20.08 -0.50
CA GLN A 75 -5.45 21.46 -0.23
C GLN A 75 -6.96 21.70 -0.50
N ALA A 76 -7.63 20.76 -1.18
CA ALA A 76 -9.06 20.81 -1.50
C ALA A 76 -9.90 20.13 -0.40
#